data_AF-A0A929H223-F1
#
_entry.id   AF-A0A929H223-F1
#
_cell.length_a   1.000
_cell.length_b   1.000
_cell.length_c   1.000
_cell.angle_alpha   90.00
_cell.angle_beta   90.00
_cell.angle_gamma   90.00
#
_symmetry.space_group_name_H-M   'P 1'
#
loop_
_entity.id
_entity.type
_entity.pdbx_description
1 polymer ?
#
loop_
_entity_poly.entity_id
_entity_poly.type
_entity_poly.pdbx_seq_one_letter_code
_entity_poly.pdbx_strand_id
1 'polypeptide(L)' 'MVVNKGVIQDYPMVNLVWDADGFGGPGAKIGDYHQYRDEAGFEYGGFKIFYNYDTPVMTPEQVMALEPPPAYIIYQ' A
#
# COMPACT_ATOMS: atom_id res chain seq x y z
N MET A 1 8.51 5.71 -7.32
CA MET A 1 8.48 6.82 -6.35
C MET A 1 7.80 8.02 -6.98
N VAL A 2 6.75 8.55 -6.36
CA VAL A 2 6.05 9.76 -6.82
C VAL A 2 6.86 10.99 -6.38
N VAL A 3 7.27 11.85 -7.31
CA VAL A 3 8.25 12.92 -7.04
C VAL A 3 7.60 14.18 -6.48
N ASN A 4 6.54 14.69 -7.12
CA ASN A 4 5.87 15.94 -6.74
C ASN A 4 4.58 15.68 -5.96
N LYS A 5 4.67 14.96 -4.84
CA LYS A 5 3.49 14.52 -4.08
C LYS A 5 2.64 15.68 -3.54
N GLY A 6 3.27 16.80 -3.18
CA GLY A 6 2.59 17.97 -2.64
C GLY A 6 1.69 18.74 -3.63
N VAL A 7 1.69 18.38 -4.91
CA VAL A 7 0.77 18.96 -5.91
C VAL A 7 -0.38 18.02 -6.29
N ILE A 8 -0.50 16.87 -5.63
CA ILE A 8 -1.66 16.00 -5.78
C ILE A 8 -2.89 16.76 -5.29
N GLN A 9 -3.94 16.75 -6.11
CA GLN A 9 -5.21 17.42 -5.84
C GLN A 9 -6.31 16.37 -5.74
N ASP A 10 -7.16 16.51 -4.74
CA ASP A 10 -8.38 15.72 -4.63
C ASP A 10 -9.37 16.17 -5.71
N TYR A 11 -9.97 15.20 -6.40
CA TYR A 11 -10.98 15.46 -7.43
C TYR A 11 -12.31 14.83 -7.03
N PRO A 12 -13.44 15.55 -7.19
CA PRO A 12 -14.75 14.97 -6.94
C PRO A 12 -14.96 13.68 -7.76
N MET A 13 -15.46 12.63 -7.10
CA MET A 13 -15.78 11.33 -7.72
C MET A 13 -14.56 10.53 -8.18
N VAL A 14 -13.35 10.87 -7.74
CA VAL A 14 -12.13 10.08 -7.98
C VAL A 14 -11.50 9.76 -6.63
N ASN A 15 -11.31 8.47 -6.35
CA ASN A 15 -10.56 8.02 -5.18
C ASN A 15 -9.14 7.62 -5.62
N LEU A 16 -8.12 8.12 -4.94
CA LEU A 16 -6.73 7.77 -5.18
C LEU A 16 -6.27 6.62 -4.26
N VAL A 17 -5.76 5.55 -4.86
CA VAL A 17 -5.11 4.46 -4.13
C VAL A 17 -3.61 4.50 -4.37
N TRP A 18 -2.84 4.54 -3.29
CA TRP A 18 -1.40 4.35 -3.32
C TRP A 18 -1.07 2.87 -3.30
N ASP A 19 -0.70 2.31 -4.45
CA ASP A 19 -0.30 0.90 -4.59
C ASP A 19 1.22 0.73 -4.54
N ALA A 20 1.71 -0.05 -3.58
CA ALA A 20 3.11 -0.46 -3.54
C ALA A 20 3.35 -1.78 -4.27
N ASP A 21 4.28 -1.74 -5.23
CA ASP A 21 4.69 -2.84 -6.10
C ASP A 21 6.09 -3.37 -5.72
N GLY A 22 6.23 -3.80 -4.46
CA GLY A 22 7.47 -4.39 -3.93
C GLY A 22 7.20 -5.79 -3.38
N PHE A 23 8.10 -6.75 -3.61
CA PHE A 23 8.01 -8.10 -3.02
C PHE A 23 8.89 -8.23 -1.77
N GLY A 24 8.56 -9.18 -0.91
CA GLY A 24 9.33 -9.46 0.30
C GLY A 24 8.45 -9.94 1.45
N GLY A 25 9.08 -10.43 2.52
CA GLY A 25 8.36 -10.84 3.71
C GLY A 25 7.62 -9.68 4.42
N PRO A 26 6.89 -9.96 5.51
CA PRO A 26 5.99 -9.01 6.14
C PRO A 26 6.66 -7.69 6.53
N GLY A 27 7.91 -7.73 7.01
CA GLY A 27 8.65 -6.52 7.37
C GLY A 27 8.83 -5.54 6.21
N ALA A 28 9.12 -6.03 5.01
CA ALA A 28 9.26 -5.18 3.82
C ALA A 28 7.91 -4.56 3.44
N LYS A 29 6.85 -5.37 3.41
CA LYS A 29 5.49 -4.92 3.07
C LYS A 29 4.96 -3.87 4.04
N ILE A 30 5.11 -4.12 5.33
CA ILE A 30 4.67 -3.22 6.39
C ILE A 30 5.50 -1.93 6.37
N GLY A 31 6.81 -2.05 6.14
CA GLY A 31 7.72 -0.91 5.99
C GLY A 31 7.30 0.00 4.85
N ASP A 32 7.05 -0.56 3.67
CA ASP A 32 6.57 0.18 2.50
C ASP A 32 5.22 0.84 2.79
N TYR A 33 4.26 0.09 3.36
CA TYR A 33 2.93 0.60 3.73
C TYR A 33 3.01 1.82 4.66
N HIS A 34 3.79 1.68 5.74
CA HIS A 34 4.00 2.75 6.70
C HIS A 34 4.74 3.94 6.07
N GLN A 35 5.66 3.70 5.14
CA GLN A 35 6.37 4.77 4.48
C GLN A 35 5.43 5.63 3.63
N TYR A 36 4.61 5.03 2.76
CA TYR A 36 3.79 5.83 1.85
C TYR A 36 2.49 6.34 2.46
N ARG A 37 1.97 5.72 3.53
CA ARG A 37 0.74 6.22 4.19
C ARG A 37 0.92 7.62 4.79
N ASP A 38 2.15 7.97 5.13
CA ASP A 38 2.50 9.25 5.76
C ASP A 38 2.91 10.31 4.72
N GLU A 39 2.80 10.01 3.41
CA GLU A 39 3.17 10.91 2.31
C GLU A 39 2.02 11.86 1.92
N ALA A 40 2.39 13.00 1.31
CA ALA A 40 1.40 13.97 0.83
C ALA A 40 0.50 13.37 -0.27
N GLY A 41 -0.80 13.64 -0.19
CA GLY A 41 -1.80 13.12 -1.14
C GLY A 41 -2.17 11.66 -0.90
N PHE A 42 -1.81 11.08 0.25
CA PHE A 42 -2.34 9.78 0.66
C PHE A 42 -3.84 9.89 1.00
N GLU A 43 -4.66 9.14 0.27
CA GLU A 43 -6.11 9.03 0.51
C GLU A 43 -6.45 7.60 0.94
N TYR A 44 -6.10 6.61 0.12
CA TYR A 44 -6.24 5.19 0.43
C TYR A 44 -4.96 4.41 0.15
N GLY A 45 -4.69 3.39 0.96
CA GLY A 45 -3.54 2.49 0.79
C GLY A 45 -3.90 1.21 0.05
N GLY A 46 -2.93 0.70 -0.70
CA GLY A 46 -2.98 -0.60 -1.35
C GLY A 46 -1.60 -1.17 -1.64
N PHE A 47 -1.51 -2.47 -1.84
CA PHE A 47 -0.26 -3.10 -2.25
C PHE A 47 -0.49 -4.49 -2.81
N LYS A 48 0.56 -5.01 -3.45
CA LYS A 48 0.57 -6.37 -3.98
C LYS A 48 1.04 -7.39 -2.96
N ILE A 49 0.37 -8.53 -2.93
CA ILE A 49 0.82 -9.77 -2.29
C ILE A 49 1.31 -10.70 -3.41
N PHE A 50 2.56 -11.12 -3.34
CA PHE A 50 3.17 -12.04 -4.31
C PHE A 50 3.31 -13.44 -3.71
N TYR A 51 2.50 -14.39 -4.15
CA TYR A 51 2.49 -15.73 -3.54
C TYR A 51 3.82 -16.47 -3.61
N ASN A 52 4.60 -16.23 -4.67
CA ASN A 52 5.86 -16.91 -4.92
C ASN A 52 7.11 -16.09 -4.53
N TYR A 53 6.95 -14.81 -4.18
CA TYR A 53 8.07 -13.90 -3.90
C TYR A 53 8.03 -13.29 -2.50
N ASP A 54 6.88 -13.28 -1.84
CA ASP A 54 6.77 -12.86 -0.45
C ASP A 54 7.07 -14.06 0.45
N THR A 55 8.05 -13.92 1.33
CA THR A 55 8.47 -15.02 2.20
C THR A 55 8.69 -14.54 3.65
N PRO A 56 7.82 -14.91 4.60
CA PRO A 56 6.52 -15.56 4.38
C PRO A 56 5.50 -14.61 3.71
N VAL A 57 4.46 -15.17 3.09
CA VAL A 57 3.29 -14.42 2.62
C VAL A 57 2.48 -13.95 3.84
N MET A 58 2.07 -12.68 3.88
CA MET A 58 1.18 -12.16 4.94
C MET A 58 -0.22 -12.79 4.84
N THR A 59 -0.84 -13.09 5.99
CA THR A 59 -2.23 -13.55 6.01
C THR A 59 -3.21 -12.37 5.80
N PRO A 60 -4.44 -12.62 5.35
CA PRO A 60 -5.46 -11.58 5.25
C PRO A 60 -5.68 -10.82 6.56
N GLU A 61 -5.63 -11.50 7.71
CA GLU A 61 -5.75 -10.87 9.03
C GLU A 61 -4.58 -9.93 9.32
N GLN A 62 -3.36 -10.32 8.94
CA GLN A 62 -2.18 -9.46 9.08
C GLN A 62 -2.25 -8.24 8.15
N VAL A 63 -2.75 -8.41 6.93
CA VAL A 63 -2.94 -7.32 5.97
C VAL A 63 -4.00 -6.33 6.46
N MET A 64 -5.14 -6.83 6.95
CA MET A 64 -6.24 -6.00 7.44
C MET A 64 -5.99 -5.40 8.84
N ALA A 65 -4.94 -5.84 9.54
CA ALA A 65 -4.51 -5.25 10.80
C ALA A 65 -3.60 -4.01 10.63
N LEU A 66 -3.25 -3.64 9.39
CA LEU A 66 -2.54 -2.38 9.12
C LEU A 66 -3.46 -1.19 9.34
N GLU A 67 -2.86 -0.05 9.69
CA GLU A 67 -3.60 1.18 10.00
C GLU A 67 -3.12 2.33 9.08
N PRO A 68 -4.02 2.99 8.33
CA PRO A 68 -5.40 2.55 8.08
C PRO A 68 -5.41 1.19 7.35
N PRO A 69 -6.52 0.42 7.39
CA PRO A 69 -6.64 -0.80 6.61
C PRO A 69 -6.50 -0.52 5.11
N PRO A 70 -5.76 -1.35 4.35
CA PRO A 70 -5.63 -1.16 2.91
C PRO A 70 -7.00 -1.28 2.23
N ALA A 71 -7.33 -0.35 1.34
CA ALA A 71 -8.60 -0.34 0.62
C ALA A 71 -8.57 -1.24 -0.63
N TYR A 72 -7.37 -1.53 -1.15
CA TYR A 72 -7.19 -2.32 -2.36
C TYR A 72 -5.98 -3.26 -2.21
N ILE A 73 -6.18 -4.55 -2.49
CA ILE A 73 -5.14 -5.57 -2.39
C ILE A 73 -5.13 -6.34 -3.70
N ILE A 74 -3.95 -6.47 -4.30
CA ILE A 74 -3.74 -7.25 -5.53
C ILE A 74 -2.98 -8.52 -5.15
N TYR A 75 -3.48 -9.68 -5.57
CA TYR A 75 -2.78 -10.95 -5.39
C TYR A 75 -2.18 -11.41 -6.72
N GLN A 76 -0.88 -11.72 -6.72
CA GLN A 76 -0.10 -12.08 -7.92
C GLN A 76 0.77 -13.31 -7.70
#